data_AF-A0A947VCU2-F1
#
_entry.id   AF-A0A947VCU2-F1
#
_cell.length_a   1.000
_cell.length_b   1.000
_cell.length_c   1.000
_cell.angle_alpha   90.00
_cell.angle_beta   90.00
_cell.angle_gamma   90.00
#
_symmetry.space_group_name_H-M   'P 1'
#
loop_
_entity.id
_entity.type
_entity.pdbx_description
1 polymer ?
#
loop_
_entity_poly.entity_id
_entity_poly.type
_entity_poly.pdbx_seq_one_letter_code
_entity_poly.pdbx_strand_id
1 'polypeptide(L)'
;MLQNVDLLENISAYSFAIKTKSPATAKTALKRILKIIKSKNINYSEFVSFWSVVDISYSIFNKMDDKEQFKILKNITEKYIELRHGIYSTYGYTPTTLQASKDAKAHKESGNLGIYKVSKILDSCGFQKTNDESIKKFISGKKKYIESDKKGKKLFKDLLKYYKIDFKWSSKKENKMPDFLIRHKNDIYIVEHKHMKEGGGGQDKQINEIISFIGQSENNKKIYYVSFLDGIYFNLFANKLLNKGKILNQLNNIKHNLKNNQRNYFVNTAGFKKLLKNL
;
A
#
# COMPACT_ATOMS: atom_id res chain seq x y z
N MET A 1 -1.68 25.51 4.14
CA MET A 1 -2.79 26.47 4.04
C MET A 1 -2.46 27.53 2.99
N LEU A 2 -1.37 28.29 3.14
CA LEU A 2 -0.90 29.29 2.16
C LEU A 2 -0.80 28.77 0.72
N GLN A 3 -0.15 27.63 0.50
CA GLN A 3 -0.01 27.05 -0.85
C GLN A 3 -1.33 26.69 -1.54
N ASN A 4 -2.39 26.36 -0.79
CA ASN A 4 -3.69 26.08 -1.39
C ASN A 4 -4.43 27.38 -1.76
N VAL A 5 -4.24 28.44 -0.97
CA VAL A 5 -4.74 29.77 -1.30
C VAL A 5 -4.05 30.26 -2.58
N ASP A 6 -2.72 30.20 -2.63
CA ASP A 6 -1.93 30.57 -3.81
C ASP A 6 -2.37 29.76 -5.05
N LEU A 7 -2.66 28.48 -4.88
CA LEU A 7 -3.15 27.62 -5.97
C LEU A 7 -4.47 28.15 -6.54
N LEU A 8 -5.43 28.45 -5.67
CA LEU A 8 -6.75 28.95 -6.05
C LEU A 8 -6.66 30.34 -6.70
N GLU A 9 -5.84 31.24 -6.16
CA GLU A 9 -5.60 32.56 -6.76
C GLU A 9 -5.03 32.46 -8.18
N ASN A 10 -4.09 31.54 -8.41
CA ASN A 10 -3.54 31.34 -9.75
C ASN A 10 -4.54 30.69 -10.71
N ILE A 11 -5.47 29.87 -10.22
CA ILE A 11 -6.59 29.35 -11.03
C ILE A 11 -7.55 30.50 -11.41
N SER A 12 -7.87 31.40 -10.47
CA SER A 12 -8.68 32.59 -10.75
C SER A 12 -7.99 33.53 -11.73
N ALA A 13 -6.67 33.78 -11.56
CA ALA A 13 -5.87 34.59 -12.47
C ALA A 13 -5.82 33.98 -13.88
N TYR A 14 -5.72 32.65 -13.99
CA TYR A 14 -5.82 31.95 -15.26
C TYR A 14 -7.21 32.14 -15.90
N SER A 15 -8.28 31.94 -15.13
CA SER A 15 -9.66 32.15 -15.60
C SER A 15 -9.87 33.56 -16.16
N PHE A 16 -9.41 34.57 -15.42
CA PHE A 16 -9.49 35.97 -15.84
C PHE A 16 -8.68 36.22 -17.11
N ALA A 17 -7.44 35.74 -17.18
CA ALA A 17 -6.58 35.90 -18.35
C ALA A 17 -7.15 35.28 -19.63
N ILE A 18 -7.86 34.14 -19.52
CA ILE A 18 -8.58 33.55 -20.66
C ILE A 18 -9.73 34.46 -21.10
N LYS A 19 -10.53 34.98 -20.16
CA LYS A 19 -11.64 35.91 -20.46
C LYS A 19 -11.15 37.20 -21.12
N THR A 20 -10.04 37.77 -20.67
CA THR A 20 -9.44 39.00 -21.21
C THR A 20 -8.49 38.76 -22.39
N LYS A 21 -8.42 37.53 -22.91
CA LYS A 21 -7.56 37.15 -24.05
C LYS A 21 -6.08 37.56 -23.83
N SER A 22 -5.56 37.34 -22.63
CA SER A 22 -4.19 37.70 -22.21
C SER A 22 -3.29 36.45 -22.11
N PRO A 23 -2.73 35.95 -23.23
CA PRO A 23 -2.03 34.65 -23.27
C PRO A 23 -0.76 34.59 -22.42
N ALA A 24 -0.02 35.70 -22.29
CA ALA A 24 1.17 35.77 -21.45
C ALA A 24 0.84 35.59 -19.96
N THR A 25 -0.24 36.21 -19.50
CA THR A 25 -0.75 36.08 -18.13
C THR A 25 -1.26 34.67 -17.86
N ALA A 26 -2.02 34.09 -18.80
CA ALA A 26 -2.50 32.71 -18.70
C ALA A 26 -1.33 31.71 -18.60
N LYS A 27 -0.29 31.87 -19.42
CA LYS A 27 0.93 31.04 -19.36
C LYS A 27 1.66 31.19 -18.02
N THR A 28 1.72 32.39 -17.49
CA THR A 28 2.37 32.68 -16.20
C THR A 28 1.62 32.03 -15.03
N ALA A 29 0.29 32.15 -15.02
CA ALA A 29 -0.56 31.50 -14.03
C ALA A 29 -0.39 29.96 -14.07
N LEU A 30 -0.43 29.34 -15.25
CA LEU A 30 -0.19 27.89 -15.39
C LEU A 30 1.19 27.45 -14.88
N LYS A 31 2.25 28.21 -15.15
CA LYS A 31 3.58 27.91 -14.61
C LYS A 31 3.61 27.94 -13.08
N ARG A 32 2.90 28.90 -12.47
CA ARG A 32 2.78 29.01 -11.01
C ARG A 32 1.97 27.84 -10.44
N ILE A 33 0.84 27.48 -11.06
CA ILE A 33 0.07 26.28 -10.71
C ILE A 33 0.97 25.05 -10.76
N LEU A 34 1.72 24.84 -11.86
CA LEU A 34 2.64 23.71 -12.02
C LEU A 34 3.69 23.65 -10.90
N LYS A 35 4.23 24.79 -10.48
CA LYS A 35 5.17 24.86 -9.36
C LYS A 35 4.51 24.45 -8.04
N ILE A 36 3.30 24.96 -7.76
CA ILE A 36 2.57 24.70 -6.52
C ILE A 36 2.14 23.24 -6.42
N ILE A 37 1.64 22.64 -7.52
CA ILE A 37 1.20 21.23 -7.53
C ILE A 37 2.36 20.25 -7.35
N LYS A 38 3.63 20.66 -7.48
CA LYS A 38 4.79 19.82 -7.15
C LYS A 38 5.17 19.88 -5.66
N SER A 39 4.47 20.67 -4.85
CA SER A 39 4.73 20.79 -3.41
C SER A 39 4.19 19.60 -2.59
N LYS A 40 4.73 19.40 -1.39
CA LYS A 40 4.33 18.32 -0.49
C LYS A 40 2.86 18.49 -0.06
N ASN A 41 2.09 17.40 -0.04
CA ASN A 41 0.70 17.36 0.40
C ASN A 41 -0.33 18.13 -0.45
N ILE A 42 0.08 18.79 -1.55
CA ILE A 42 -0.88 19.48 -2.44
C ILE A 42 -1.83 18.53 -3.15
N ASN A 43 -1.50 17.24 -3.19
CA ASN A 43 -2.35 16.17 -3.68
C ASN A 43 -3.66 16.00 -2.89
N TYR A 44 -3.81 16.62 -1.71
CA TYR A 44 -5.07 16.66 -0.97
C TYR A 44 -5.89 17.94 -1.24
N SER A 45 -5.35 18.90 -2.01
CA SER A 45 -6.13 20.06 -2.46
C SER A 45 -7.37 19.61 -3.23
N GLU A 46 -8.40 20.44 -3.21
CA GLU A 46 -9.61 20.14 -3.99
C GLU A 46 -9.26 20.09 -5.50
N PHE A 47 -8.44 21.00 -6.00
CA PHE A 47 -8.01 21.02 -7.40
C PHE A 47 -7.36 19.70 -7.85
N VAL A 48 -6.42 19.16 -7.07
CA VAL A 48 -5.78 17.87 -7.42
C VAL A 48 -6.71 16.69 -7.16
N SER A 49 -7.65 16.80 -6.22
CA SER A 49 -8.70 15.81 -6.01
C SER A 49 -9.69 15.74 -7.19
N PHE A 50 -9.94 16.84 -7.89
CA PHE A 50 -10.76 16.87 -9.10
C PHE A 50 -10.17 16.04 -10.26
N TRP A 51 -8.86 15.77 -10.28
CA TRP A 51 -8.23 15.12 -11.43
C TRP A 51 -8.80 13.73 -11.73
N SER A 52 -9.36 13.03 -10.74
CA SER A 52 -10.05 11.75 -10.98
C SER A 52 -11.33 11.90 -11.82
N VAL A 53 -11.93 13.09 -11.88
CA VAL A 53 -13.10 13.39 -12.73
C VAL A 53 -12.70 13.45 -14.21
N VAL A 54 -11.42 13.73 -14.49
CA VAL A 54 -10.87 13.78 -15.86
C VAL A 54 -9.89 12.63 -16.10
N ASP A 55 -10.08 11.51 -15.40
CA ASP A 55 -9.33 10.26 -15.54
C ASP A 55 -7.80 10.38 -15.37
N ILE A 56 -7.35 11.34 -14.56
CA ILE A 56 -5.92 11.54 -14.28
C ILE A 56 -5.64 11.37 -12.79
N SER A 57 -4.61 10.60 -12.47
CA SER A 57 -4.09 10.52 -11.11
C SER A 57 -2.85 11.40 -10.94
N TYR A 58 -2.69 11.97 -9.75
CA TYR A 58 -1.50 12.75 -9.39
C TYR A 58 -0.19 11.96 -9.60
N SER A 59 -0.21 10.63 -9.38
CA SER A 59 0.96 9.78 -9.63
C SER A 59 1.28 9.60 -11.10
N ILE A 60 0.26 9.56 -11.97
CA ILE A 60 0.47 9.45 -13.42
C ILE A 60 1.07 10.76 -13.93
N PHE A 61 0.48 11.89 -13.54
CA PHE A 61 0.98 13.21 -13.88
C PHE A 61 2.46 13.42 -13.53
N ASN A 62 2.88 13.01 -12.33
CA ASN A 62 4.28 13.17 -11.90
C ASN A 62 5.29 12.32 -12.68
N LYS A 63 4.84 11.32 -13.45
CA LYS A 63 5.71 10.48 -14.30
C LYS A 63 5.83 11.00 -15.73
N MET A 64 5.00 11.96 -16.12
CA MET A 64 5.00 12.57 -17.45
C MET A 64 6.17 13.55 -17.59
N ASP A 65 6.60 13.79 -18.83
CA ASP A 65 7.58 14.83 -19.12
C ASP A 65 6.99 16.24 -18.94
N ASP A 66 7.86 17.25 -18.86
CA ASP A 66 7.43 18.62 -18.57
C ASP A 66 6.49 19.21 -19.64
N LYS A 67 6.61 18.82 -20.92
CA LYS A 67 5.74 19.32 -21.99
C LYS A 67 4.35 18.71 -21.86
N GLU A 68 4.28 17.41 -21.62
CA GLU A 68 3.03 16.68 -21.41
C GLU A 68 2.32 17.17 -20.13
N GLN A 69 3.06 17.34 -19.02
CA GLN A 69 2.54 17.93 -17.78
C GLN A 69 1.89 19.29 -18.04
N PHE A 70 2.56 20.17 -18.80
CA PHE A 70 2.05 21.50 -19.07
C PHE A 70 0.75 21.47 -19.91
N LYS A 71 0.72 20.61 -20.95
CA LYS A 71 -0.46 20.44 -21.82
C LYS A 71 -1.65 19.89 -21.03
N ILE A 72 -1.44 18.85 -20.25
CA ILE A 72 -2.48 18.23 -19.43
C ILE A 72 -2.97 19.18 -18.36
N LEU A 73 -2.05 19.86 -17.66
CA LEU A 73 -2.41 20.81 -16.60
C LEU A 73 -3.30 21.93 -17.13
N LYS A 74 -3.04 22.43 -18.35
CA LYS A 74 -3.92 23.39 -19.02
C LYS A 74 -5.35 22.84 -19.15
N ASN A 75 -5.50 21.66 -19.75
CA ASN A 75 -6.82 21.04 -19.96
C ASN A 75 -7.56 20.78 -18.65
N ILE A 76 -6.86 20.29 -17.63
CA ILE A 76 -7.41 20.07 -16.29
C ILE A 76 -7.88 21.40 -15.68
N THR A 77 -7.07 22.46 -15.79
CA THR A 77 -7.39 23.78 -15.23
C THR A 77 -8.62 24.37 -15.89
N GLU A 78 -8.74 24.28 -17.21
CA GLU A 78 -9.92 24.72 -17.96
C GLU A 78 -11.17 23.93 -17.54
N LYS A 79 -11.10 22.59 -17.48
CA LYS A 79 -12.22 21.74 -17.03
C LYS A 79 -12.61 21.99 -15.58
N TYR A 80 -11.63 22.23 -14.73
CA TYR A 80 -11.87 22.56 -13.32
C TYR A 80 -12.62 23.88 -13.16
N ILE A 81 -12.23 24.90 -13.94
CA ILE A 81 -12.90 26.20 -13.95
C ILE A 81 -14.34 26.06 -14.39
N GLU A 82 -14.57 25.32 -15.47
CA GLU A 82 -15.89 25.04 -16.04
C GLU A 82 -16.80 24.31 -15.05
N LEU A 83 -16.31 23.26 -14.40
CA LEU A 83 -17.16 22.34 -13.64
C LEU A 83 -17.24 22.63 -12.14
N ARG A 84 -16.24 23.33 -11.56
CA ARG A 84 -16.11 23.42 -10.09
C ARG A 84 -15.76 24.79 -9.55
N HIS A 85 -14.87 25.53 -10.21
CA HIS A 85 -14.35 26.78 -9.62
C HIS A 85 -15.45 27.81 -9.37
N GLY A 86 -16.39 27.97 -10.31
CA GLY A 86 -17.53 28.89 -10.13
C GLY A 86 -18.52 28.47 -9.04
N ILE A 87 -18.68 27.15 -8.84
CA ILE A 87 -19.53 26.61 -7.77
C ILE A 87 -18.87 26.92 -6.42
N TYR A 88 -17.58 26.64 -6.27
CA TYR A 88 -16.87 26.87 -5.01
C TYR A 88 -16.54 28.32 -4.72
N SER A 89 -16.49 29.21 -5.71
CA SER A 89 -16.49 30.66 -5.43
C SER A 89 -17.77 31.12 -4.75
N THR A 90 -18.87 30.36 -4.85
CA THR A 90 -20.14 30.65 -4.18
C THR A 90 -20.22 29.99 -2.80
N TYR A 91 -19.83 28.71 -2.69
CA TYR A 91 -19.95 27.94 -1.43
C TYR A 91 -18.71 28.02 -0.51
N GLY A 92 -17.57 28.47 -1.04
CA GLY A 92 -16.30 28.57 -0.32
C GLY A 92 -15.44 27.30 -0.34
N TYR A 93 -14.12 27.51 -0.33
CA TYR A 93 -13.12 26.46 -0.12
C TYR A 93 -12.80 26.35 1.37
N THR A 94 -13.46 25.46 2.09
CA THR A 94 -13.30 25.34 3.54
C THR A 94 -12.19 24.34 3.93
N PRO A 95 -11.56 24.49 5.11
CA PRO A 95 -10.66 23.47 5.67
C PRO A 95 -11.31 22.07 5.73
N THR A 96 -12.64 22.00 5.88
CA THR A 96 -13.42 20.77 5.90
C THR A 96 -13.34 20.00 4.58
N THR A 97 -13.31 20.67 3.42
CA THR A 97 -13.18 19.97 2.12
C THR A 97 -11.77 19.39 1.93
N LEU A 98 -10.74 20.06 2.46
CA LEU A 98 -9.38 19.53 2.50
C LEU A 98 -9.29 18.31 3.43
N GLN A 99 -9.93 18.36 4.60
CA GLN A 99 -9.97 17.25 5.54
C GLN A 99 -10.73 16.05 4.95
N ALA A 100 -11.90 16.25 4.36
CA ALA A 100 -12.65 15.19 3.69
C ALA A 100 -11.85 14.56 2.53
N SER A 101 -11.14 15.38 1.75
CA SER A 101 -10.26 14.90 0.67
C SER A 101 -9.09 14.08 1.19
N LYS A 102 -8.53 14.46 2.35
CA LYS A 102 -7.46 13.72 3.03
C LYS A 102 -7.97 12.38 3.55
N ASP A 103 -9.11 12.37 4.23
CA ASP A 103 -9.71 11.16 4.81
C ASP A 103 -10.12 10.17 3.72
N ALA A 104 -10.68 10.64 2.61
CA ALA A 104 -10.98 9.81 1.45
C ALA A 104 -9.73 9.11 0.88
N LYS A 105 -8.54 9.72 1.02
CA LYS A 105 -7.26 9.18 0.54
C LYS A 105 -6.49 8.39 1.62
N ALA A 106 -6.92 8.41 2.89
CA ALA A 106 -6.25 7.76 4.00
C ALA A 106 -6.11 6.23 3.83
N HIS A 107 -7.06 5.59 3.12
CA HIS A 107 -6.97 4.16 2.81
C HIS A 107 -5.69 3.80 2.02
N LYS A 108 -5.16 4.71 1.19
CA LYS A 108 -3.94 4.49 0.40
C LYS A 108 -2.67 4.49 1.25
N GLU A 109 -2.68 5.21 2.37
CA GLU A 109 -1.57 5.25 3.33
C GLU A 109 -1.52 4.00 4.23
N SER A 110 -2.66 3.32 4.39
CA SER A 110 -2.80 2.16 5.28
C SER A 110 -1.85 0.99 4.95
N GLY A 111 -1.52 0.78 3.67
CA GLY A 111 -0.60 -0.30 3.25
C GLY A 111 0.83 -0.10 3.77
N ASN A 112 1.36 1.13 3.67
CA ASN A 112 2.68 1.47 4.22
C ASN A 112 2.69 1.43 5.74
N LEU A 113 1.59 1.86 6.38
CA LEU A 113 1.43 1.76 7.84
C LEU A 113 1.40 0.30 8.31
N GLY A 114 0.79 -0.60 7.54
CA GLY A 114 0.80 -2.04 7.82
C GLY A 114 2.22 -2.61 7.85
N ILE A 115 3.02 -2.34 6.82
CA ILE A 115 4.43 -2.78 6.75
C ILE A 115 5.23 -2.16 7.91
N TYR A 116 5.05 -0.87 8.19
CA TYR A 116 5.70 -0.19 9.31
C TYR A 116 5.36 -0.86 10.66
N LYS A 117 4.09 -1.21 10.88
CA LYS A 117 3.64 -1.91 12.09
C LYS A 117 4.32 -3.27 12.24
N VAL A 118 4.40 -4.06 11.18
CA VAL A 118 5.08 -5.37 11.20
C VAL A 118 6.57 -5.19 11.52
N SER A 119 7.25 -4.25 10.87
CA SER A 119 8.65 -3.92 11.16
C SER A 119 8.85 -3.53 12.63
N LYS A 120 7.97 -2.70 13.20
CA LYS A 120 8.03 -2.34 14.62
C LYS A 120 7.83 -3.53 15.57
N ILE A 121 6.96 -4.47 15.22
CA ILE A 121 6.79 -5.69 16.00
C ILE A 121 8.09 -6.52 15.96
N LEU A 122 8.69 -6.70 14.77
CA LEU A 122 9.96 -7.43 14.60
C LEU A 122 11.11 -6.78 15.37
N ASP A 123 11.27 -5.45 15.24
CA ASP A 123 12.28 -4.67 15.98
C ASP A 123 12.13 -4.88 17.49
N SER A 124 10.90 -4.80 18.01
CA SER A 124 10.61 -5.01 19.44
C SER A 124 10.87 -6.43 19.94
N CYS A 125 10.95 -7.41 19.02
CA CYS A 125 11.30 -8.80 19.31
C CYS A 125 12.79 -9.11 19.06
N GLY A 126 13.61 -8.08 18.82
CA GLY A 126 15.06 -8.20 18.64
C GLY A 126 15.49 -8.67 17.25
N PHE A 127 14.62 -8.58 16.24
CA PHE A 127 15.00 -8.83 14.85
C PHE A 127 15.63 -7.59 14.24
N GLN A 128 16.74 -7.78 13.52
CA GLN A 128 17.44 -6.70 12.82
C GLN A 128 17.02 -6.67 11.34
N LYS A 129 16.66 -5.48 10.85
CA LYS A 129 16.37 -5.25 9.44
C LYS A 129 17.64 -5.24 8.59
N THR A 130 17.68 -5.99 7.50
CA THR A 130 18.91 -6.18 6.68
C THR A 130 18.64 -6.23 5.17
N ASN A 131 17.90 -5.25 4.62
CA ASN A 131 17.45 -5.27 3.22
C ASN A 131 18.57 -5.35 2.18
N ASP A 132 19.72 -4.74 2.46
CA ASP A 132 20.80 -4.50 1.49
C ASP A 132 22.09 -5.30 1.81
N GLU A 133 21.97 -6.35 2.61
CA GLU A 133 23.11 -7.20 2.97
C GLU A 133 23.44 -8.26 1.91
N SER A 134 24.68 -8.76 1.93
CA SER A 134 25.03 -9.99 1.21
C SER A 134 24.43 -11.22 1.89
N ILE A 135 24.22 -12.31 1.15
CA ILE A 135 23.75 -13.59 1.71
C ILE A 135 24.60 -14.02 2.91
N LYS A 136 25.94 -13.93 2.80
CA LYS A 136 26.87 -14.28 3.89
C LYS A 136 26.59 -13.48 5.18
N LYS A 137 26.35 -12.18 5.06
CA LYS A 137 26.01 -11.33 6.22
C LYS A 137 24.63 -11.71 6.76
N PHE A 138 23.64 -11.91 5.89
CA PHE A 138 22.29 -12.32 6.30
C PHE A 138 22.31 -13.64 7.08
N ILE A 139 23.08 -14.63 6.63
CA ILE A 139 23.15 -15.94 7.30
C ILE A 139 24.01 -15.95 8.57
N SER A 140 24.87 -14.96 8.80
CA SER A 140 25.68 -14.90 10.03
C SER A 140 24.88 -14.49 11.27
N GLY A 141 23.73 -13.83 11.09
CA GLY A 141 22.88 -13.34 12.18
C GLY A 141 21.91 -14.39 12.74
N LYS A 142 21.52 -14.19 14.02
CA LYS A 142 20.52 -15.04 14.69
C LYS A 142 19.07 -14.60 14.44
N LYS A 143 18.77 -13.29 14.43
CA LYS A 143 17.42 -12.74 14.24
C LYS A 143 17.47 -11.62 13.21
N LYS A 144 17.11 -11.92 11.97
CA LYS A 144 17.17 -10.96 10.86
C LYS A 144 15.88 -10.95 10.06
N TYR A 145 15.57 -9.86 9.40
CA TYR A 145 14.45 -9.80 8.47
C TYR A 145 14.69 -8.83 7.33
N ILE A 146 13.95 -9.04 6.24
CA ILE A 146 13.91 -8.14 5.09
C ILE A 146 12.46 -7.80 4.73
N GLU A 147 12.25 -6.59 4.22
CA GLU A 147 11.04 -6.17 3.51
C GLU A 147 11.20 -6.56 2.03
N SER A 148 10.68 -7.75 1.69
CA SER A 148 10.97 -8.48 0.45
C SER A 148 10.37 -7.82 -0.79
N ASP A 149 9.24 -7.13 -0.65
CA ASP A 149 8.54 -6.42 -1.73
C ASP A 149 9.12 -5.01 -2.00
N LYS A 150 9.99 -4.51 -1.11
CA LYS A 150 10.63 -3.19 -1.18
C LYS A 150 12.13 -3.31 -1.50
N LYS A 151 12.99 -2.75 -0.64
CA LYS A 151 14.45 -2.73 -0.86
C LYS A 151 15.06 -4.13 -0.80
N GLY A 152 14.43 -5.07 -0.10
CA GLY A 152 14.91 -6.44 0.06
C GLY A 152 14.72 -7.35 -1.16
N LYS A 153 14.15 -6.86 -2.27
CA LYS A 153 13.77 -7.67 -3.44
C LYS A 153 14.90 -8.52 -4.02
N LYS A 154 16.09 -7.93 -4.18
CA LYS A 154 17.27 -8.64 -4.71
C LYS A 154 17.71 -9.75 -3.74
N LEU A 155 17.91 -9.39 -2.48
CA LEU A 155 18.32 -10.32 -1.43
C LEU A 155 17.32 -11.46 -1.24
N PHE A 156 16.01 -11.20 -1.31
CA PHE A 156 15.00 -12.25 -1.25
C PHE A 156 15.18 -13.29 -2.36
N LYS A 157 15.33 -12.86 -3.62
CA LYS A 157 15.56 -13.77 -4.76
C LYS A 157 16.84 -14.59 -4.60
N ASP A 158 17.89 -13.97 -4.08
CA ASP A 158 19.16 -14.62 -3.82
C ASP A 158 19.03 -15.67 -2.70
N LEU A 159 18.25 -15.38 -1.65
CA LEU A 159 17.94 -16.31 -0.57
C LEU A 159 17.08 -17.48 -1.05
N LEU A 160 16.10 -17.27 -1.94
CA LEU A 160 15.33 -18.38 -2.52
C LEU A 160 16.25 -19.39 -3.21
N LYS A 161 17.20 -18.91 -4.01
CA LYS A 161 18.21 -19.77 -4.67
C LYS A 161 19.11 -20.46 -3.66
N TYR A 162 19.62 -19.73 -2.68
CA TYR A 162 20.52 -20.26 -1.65
C TYR A 162 19.88 -21.40 -0.84
N TYR A 163 18.62 -21.22 -0.45
CA TYR A 163 17.87 -22.22 0.33
C TYR A 163 17.14 -23.26 -0.52
N LYS A 164 17.24 -23.18 -1.85
CA LYS A 164 16.54 -24.04 -2.82
C LYS A 164 15.02 -24.04 -2.57
N ILE A 165 14.45 -22.85 -2.38
CA ILE A 165 13.02 -22.62 -2.18
C ILE A 165 12.38 -22.41 -3.55
N ASP A 166 11.38 -23.22 -3.88
CA ASP A 166 10.71 -23.18 -5.18
C ASP A 166 9.68 -22.04 -5.24
N PHE A 167 9.02 -21.76 -4.11
CA PHE A 167 8.10 -20.63 -3.94
C PHE A 167 7.02 -20.52 -5.05
N LYS A 168 6.41 -21.66 -5.42
CA LYS A 168 5.39 -21.80 -6.48
C LYS A 168 4.17 -20.87 -6.30
N TRP A 169 3.91 -20.38 -5.10
CA TRP A 169 2.83 -19.42 -4.86
C TRP A 169 3.01 -18.13 -5.69
N SER A 170 4.25 -17.66 -5.88
CA SER A 170 4.55 -16.42 -6.61
C SER A 170 4.13 -16.49 -8.08
N SER A 171 4.44 -17.59 -8.77
CA SER A 171 4.12 -17.76 -10.19
C SER A 171 2.61 -17.81 -10.44
N LYS A 172 1.84 -18.39 -9.50
CA LYS A 172 0.37 -18.41 -9.54
C LYS A 172 -0.28 -17.04 -9.24
N LYS A 173 0.51 -16.06 -8.82
CA LYS A 173 0.08 -14.70 -8.42
C LYS A 173 0.87 -13.63 -9.17
N GLU A 174 1.06 -13.83 -10.48
CA GLU A 174 1.69 -12.82 -11.35
C GLU A 174 3.10 -12.40 -10.88
N ASN A 175 3.89 -13.36 -10.40
CA ASN A 175 5.23 -13.15 -9.83
C ASN A 175 5.25 -12.22 -8.61
N LYS A 176 4.16 -12.23 -7.84
CA LYS A 176 4.05 -11.47 -6.60
C LYS A 176 5.09 -11.92 -5.57
N MET A 177 5.64 -10.94 -4.85
CA MET A 177 6.56 -11.15 -3.74
C MET A 177 5.81 -11.11 -2.40
N PRO A 178 6.28 -11.85 -1.40
CA PRO A 178 5.76 -11.73 -0.05
C PRO A 178 6.22 -10.41 0.56
N ASP A 179 5.55 -9.96 1.61
CA ASP A 179 5.91 -8.71 2.29
C ASP A 179 7.24 -8.83 3.06
N PHE A 180 7.46 -9.97 3.75
CA PHE A 180 8.67 -10.16 4.57
C PHE A 180 9.29 -11.55 4.42
N LEU A 181 10.60 -11.62 4.67
CA LEU A 181 11.30 -12.85 5.02
C LEU A 181 12.02 -12.62 6.34
N ILE A 182 11.79 -13.51 7.29
CA ILE A 182 12.37 -13.49 8.64
C ILE A 182 13.27 -14.72 8.78
N ARG A 183 14.46 -14.53 9.33
CA ARG A 183 15.39 -15.61 9.69
C ARG A 183 15.52 -15.65 11.21
N HIS A 184 15.30 -16.82 11.77
CA HIS A 184 15.69 -17.13 13.14
C HIS A 184 16.59 -18.38 13.17
N LYS A 185 17.85 -18.21 13.57
CA LYS A 185 18.88 -19.26 13.47
C LYS A 185 18.89 -19.84 12.05
N ASN A 186 18.54 -21.11 11.88
CA ASN A 186 18.53 -21.79 10.58
C ASN A 186 17.16 -21.79 9.90
N ASP A 187 16.13 -21.28 10.58
CA ASP A 187 14.74 -21.31 10.13
C ASP A 187 14.39 -20.03 9.39
N ILE A 188 13.61 -20.17 8.32
CA ILE A 188 13.17 -19.10 7.43
C ILE A 188 11.64 -19.05 7.44
N TYR A 189 11.10 -17.89 7.80
CA TYR A 189 9.68 -17.60 7.80
C TYR A 189 9.39 -16.60 6.69
N ILE A 190 8.63 -17.03 5.69
CA ILE A 190 8.17 -16.17 4.60
C ILE A 190 6.78 -15.68 4.99
N VAL A 191 6.58 -14.36 5.05
CA VAL A 191 5.37 -13.76 5.63
C VAL A 191 4.64 -12.92 4.59
N GLU A 192 3.34 -13.18 4.44
CA GLU A 192 2.39 -12.31 3.76
C GLU A 192 1.49 -11.67 4.82
N HIS A 193 1.36 -10.35 4.78
CA HIS A 193 0.62 -9.55 5.73
C HIS A 193 -0.57 -8.85 5.04
N LYS A 194 -1.74 -8.93 5.67
CA LYS A 194 -2.93 -8.17 5.29
C LYS A 194 -3.52 -7.49 6.50
N HIS A 195 -3.96 -6.25 6.34
CA HIS A 195 -4.79 -5.56 7.33
C HIS A 195 -6.23 -5.50 6.82
N MET A 196 -7.19 -6.02 7.60
CA MET A 196 -8.60 -6.09 7.22
C MET A 196 -9.53 -5.67 8.35
N LYS A 197 -10.45 -4.76 8.02
CA LYS A 197 -11.48 -4.27 8.94
C LYS A 197 -12.85 -4.89 8.70
N GLU A 198 -13.17 -5.19 7.46
CA GLU A 198 -14.46 -5.74 7.04
C GLU A 198 -14.27 -6.80 5.93
N GLY A 199 -15.38 -7.29 5.38
CA GLY A 199 -15.40 -8.15 4.19
C GLY A 199 -15.97 -7.41 2.97
N GLY A 200 -15.84 -8.02 1.78
CA GLY A 200 -16.31 -7.45 0.51
C GLY A 200 -15.45 -7.95 -0.67
N GLY A 201 -15.91 -7.77 -1.91
CA GLY A 201 -15.31 -8.45 -3.07
C GLY A 201 -13.79 -8.30 -3.24
N GLY A 202 -13.26 -7.08 -3.05
CA GLY A 202 -11.81 -6.83 -3.11
C GLY A 202 -11.04 -7.45 -1.93
N GLN A 203 -11.64 -7.45 -0.74
CA GLN A 203 -11.08 -8.03 0.48
C GLN A 203 -11.13 -9.56 0.49
N ASP A 204 -12.14 -10.15 -0.14
CA ASP A 204 -12.28 -11.60 -0.27
C ASP A 204 -11.15 -12.20 -1.10
N LYS A 205 -10.73 -11.48 -2.15
CA LYS A 205 -9.55 -11.84 -2.94
C LYS A 205 -8.29 -11.86 -2.07
N GLN A 206 -8.15 -10.88 -1.15
CA GLN A 206 -7.01 -10.80 -0.23
C GLN A 206 -7.02 -11.94 0.80
N ILE A 207 -8.19 -12.32 1.34
CA ILE A 207 -8.30 -13.48 2.24
C ILE A 207 -7.92 -14.77 1.51
N ASN A 208 -8.51 -15.02 0.33
CA ASN A 208 -8.21 -16.23 -0.44
C ASN A 208 -6.73 -16.31 -0.83
N GLU A 209 -6.09 -15.16 -1.05
CA GLU A 209 -4.66 -15.05 -1.29
C GLU A 209 -3.83 -15.53 -0.09
N ILE A 210 -4.09 -15.03 1.12
CA ILE A 210 -3.35 -15.45 2.33
C ILE A 210 -3.71 -16.88 2.77
N ILE A 211 -4.92 -17.37 2.47
CA ILE A 211 -5.28 -18.78 2.67
C ILE A 211 -4.47 -19.66 1.73
N SER A 212 -4.38 -19.30 0.45
CA SER A 212 -3.54 -20.02 -0.52
C SER A 212 -2.06 -19.96 -0.17
N PHE A 213 -1.59 -18.86 0.44
CA PHE A 213 -0.19 -18.68 0.83
C PHE A 213 0.27 -19.70 1.87
N ILE A 214 -0.51 -19.93 2.93
CA ILE A 214 -0.21 -20.98 3.93
C ILE A 214 -0.40 -22.41 3.42
N GLY A 215 -0.94 -22.59 2.22
CA GLY A 215 -0.99 -23.89 1.54
C GLY A 215 0.34 -24.28 0.87
N GLN A 216 1.30 -23.35 0.75
CA GLN A 216 2.60 -23.60 0.13
C GLN A 216 3.48 -24.49 1.04
N SER A 217 4.23 -25.39 0.40
CA SER A 217 5.13 -26.33 1.06
C SER A 217 6.48 -26.37 0.36
N GLU A 218 7.55 -26.57 1.13
CA GLU A 218 8.89 -26.84 0.59
C GLU A 218 9.41 -28.18 1.12
N ASN A 219 10.31 -28.81 0.36
CA ASN A 219 11.02 -30.02 0.80
C ASN A 219 11.89 -29.72 2.05
N ASN A 220 12.43 -28.51 2.13
CA ASN A 220 13.23 -28.07 3.27
C ASN A 220 12.32 -27.80 4.49
N LYS A 221 12.49 -28.61 5.55
CA LYS A 221 11.69 -28.54 6.78
C LYS A 221 11.94 -27.27 7.62
N LYS A 222 12.94 -26.46 7.27
CA LYS A 222 13.27 -25.18 7.93
C LYS A 222 12.60 -23.97 7.27
N ILE A 223 11.70 -24.20 6.31
CA ILE A 223 10.95 -23.13 5.64
C ILE A 223 9.51 -23.17 6.12
N TYR A 224 9.01 -22.01 6.52
CA TYR A 224 7.72 -21.80 7.15
C TYR A 224 6.98 -20.68 6.40
N TYR A 225 5.71 -20.87 6.08
CA TYR A 225 4.85 -19.83 5.53
C TYR A 225 3.92 -19.27 6.59
N VAL A 226 3.89 -17.95 6.72
CA VAL A 226 3.09 -17.25 7.73
C VAL A 226 2.15 -16.28 7.04
N SER A 227 0.85 -16.53 7.17
CA SER A 227 -0.16 -15.52 6.85
C SER A 227 -0.51 -14.73 8.10
N PHE A 228 -0.14 -13.46 8.11
CA PHE A 228 -0.44 -12.52 9.18
C PHE A 228 -1.64 -11.65 8.78
N LEU A 229 -2.81 -11.94 9.36
CA LEU A 229 -4.02 -11.15 9.18
C LEU A 229 -4.23 -10.22 10.38
N ASP A 230 -3.91 -8.95 10.20
CA ASP A 230 -4.17 -7.89 11.15
C ASP A 230 -5.57 -7.31 11.00
N GLY A 231 -6.12 -6.76 12.09
CA GLY A 231 -7.44 -6.14 12.12
C GLY A 231 -8.56 -7.07 12.61
N ILE A 232 -9.76 -6.51 12.71
CA ILE A 232 -10.91 -7.15 13.39
C ILE A 232 -11.52 -8.30 12.59
N TYR A 233 -11.26 -8.39 11.28
CA TYR A 233 -11.81 -9.46 10.44
C TYR A 233 -11.38 -10.84 10.93
N PHE A 234 -10.18 -10.98 11.50
CA PHE A 234 -9.71 -12.25 12.07
C PHE A 234 -10.69 -12.82 13.11
N ASN A 235 -11.39 -11.96 13.86
CA ASN A 235 -12.33 -12.38 14.90
C ASN A 235 -13.50 -13.18 14.33
N LEU A 236 -13.83 -13.00 13.05
CA LEU A 236 -14.85 -13.80 12.38
C LEU A 236 -14.49 -15.29 12.39
N PHE A 237 -13.20 -15.64 12.29
CA PHE A 237 -12.72 -17.02 12.34
C PHE A 237 -12.70 -17.61 13.75
N ALA A 238 -12.71 -16.77 14.78
CA ALA A 238 -12.76 -17.20 16.18
C ALA A 238 -14.19 -17.49 16.66
N ASN A 239 -15.20 -17.12 15.88
CA ASN A 239 -16.60 -17.34 16.25
C ASN A 239 -16.98 -18.84 16.12
N LYS A 240 -17.37 -19.44 17.25
CA LYS A 240 -17.73 -20.87 17.33
C LYS A 240 -19.12 -21.19 16.75
N LEU A 241 -19.94 -20.18 16.48
CA LEU A 241 -21.32 -20.34 15.99
C LEU A 241 -21.44 -20.30 14.45
N LEU A 242 -20.32 -20.45 13.74
CA LEU A 242 -20.30 -20.46 12.28
C LEU A 242 -20.88 -21.78 11.73
N ASN A 243 -22.16 -21.77 11.36
CA ASN A 243 -22.85 -22.97 10.89
C ASN A 243 -22.97 -23.08 9.37
N LYS A 244 -22.84 -21.97 8.63
CA LYS A 244 -22.84 -21.94 7.16
C LYS A 244 -22.25 -20.64 6.62
N GLY A 245 -21.85 -20.66 5.34
CA GLY A 245 -21.48 -19.46 4.60
C GLY A 245 -19.98 -19.28 4.36
N LYS A 246 -19.65 -18.15 3.75
CA LYS A 246 -18.31 -17.85 3.20
C LYS A 246 -17.19 -17.94 4.23
N ILE A 247 -17.40 -17.38 5.42
CA ILE A 247 -16.40 -17.38 6.50
C ILE A 247 -16.10 -18.81 6.95
N LEU A 248 -17.11 -19.67 7.04
CA LEU A 248 -16.92 -21.08 7.39
C LEU A 248 -16.08 -21.80 6.33
N ASN A 249 -16.34 -21.56 5.04
CA ASN A 249 -15.53 -22.13 3.96
C ASN A 249 -14.06 -21.64 4.02
N GLN A 250 -13.85 -20.35 4.27
CA GLN A 250 -12.51 -19.79 4.48
C GLN A 250 -11.82 -20.45 5.68
N LEU A 251 -12.51 -20.59 6.81
CA LEU A 251 -11.97 -21.26 8.01
C LEU A 251 -11.63 -22.73 7.74
N ASN A 252 -12.47 -23.46 7.01
CA ASN A 252 -12.22 -24.84 6.64
C ASN A 252 -10.99 -24.96 5.73
N ASN A 253 -10.83 -24.06 4.76
CA ASN A 253 -9.65 -24.02 3.91
C ASN A 253 -8.36 -23.69 4.70
N ILE A 254 -8.45 -22.76 5.66
CA ILE A 254 -7.34 -22.47 6.59
C ILE A 254 -6.95 -23.74 7.35
N LYS A 255 -7.93 -24.40 8.00
CA LYS A 255 -7.70 -25.63 8.76
C LYS A 255 -7.13 -26.75 7.88
N HIS A 256 -7.64 -26.93 6.68
CA HIS A 256 -7.15 -27.91 5.71
C HIS A 256 -5.69 -27.65 5.35
N ASN A 257 -5.34 -26.41 4.98
CA ASN A 257 -3.97 -26.03 4.63
C ASN A 257 -3.00 -26.21 5.80
N LEU A 258 -3.40 -25.84 7.03
CA LEU A 258 -2.58 -26.01 8.23
C LEU A 258 -2.44 -27.49 8.64
N LYS A 259 -3.46 -28.32 8.41
CA LYS A 259 -3.38 -29.77 8.67
C LYS A 259 -2.36 -30.43 7.74
N ASN A 260 -2.36 -30.05 6.47
CA ASN A 260 -1.43 -30.59 5.46
C ASN A 260 -0.03 -29.97 5.59
N ASN A 261 0.07 -28.75 6.11
CA ASN A 261 1.31 -28.01 6.29
C ASN A 261 1.48 -27.58 7.75
N GLN A 262 1.75 -28.55 8.64
CA GLN A 262 1.78 -28.34 10.10
C GLN A 262 2.83 -27.33 10.60
N ARG A 263 3.79 -26.95 9.74
CA ARG A 263 4.78 -25.92 10.02
C ARG A 263 4.30 -24.51 9.68
N ASN A 264 3.25 -24.35 8.89
CA ASN A 264 2.77 -23.03 8.49
C ASN A 264 1.89 -22.42 9.58
N TYR A 265 1.75 -21.10 9.55
CA TYR A 265 1.03 -20.35 10.57
C TYR A 265 0.01 -19.41 9.94
N PHE A 266 -1.19 -19.37 10.52
CA PHE A 266 -2.20 -18.35 10.24
C PHE A 266 -2.51 -17.62 11.54
N VAL A 267 -2.11 -16.35 11.63
CA VAL A 267 -2.07 -15.63 12.91
C VAL A 267 -2.63 -14.21 12.79
N ASN A 268 -3.18 -13.72 13.91
CA ASN A 268 -3.46 -12.31 14.11
C ASN A 268 -2.29 -11.60 14.80
N THR A 269 -2.46 -10.32 15.17
CA THR A 269 -1.40 -9.53 15.82
C THR A 269 -0.89 -10.19 17.11
N ALA A 270 -1.78 -10.72 17.95
CA ALA A 270 -1.38 -11.37 19.19
C ALA A 270 -0.63 -12.69 18.92
N GLY A 271 -1.13 -13.51 18.00
CA GLY A 271 -0.51 -14.75 17.56
C GLY A 271 0.86 -14.52 16.92
N PHE A 272 1.01 -13.49 16.09
CA PHE A 272 2.28 -13.13 15.46
C PHE A 272 3.31 -12.68 16.49
N LYS A 273 2.93 -11.82 17.45
CA LYS A 273 3.82 -11.46 18.57
C LYS A 273 4.24 -12.67 19.40
N LYS A 274 3.31 -13.59 19.69
CA LYS A 274 3.61 -14.83 20.42
C LYS A 274 4.55 -15.74 19.64
N LEU A 275 4.33 -15.89 18.34
CA LEU A 275 5.21 -16.63 17.44
C LEU A 275 6.64 -16.08 17.53
N LEU A 276 6.82 -14.77 17.30
CA LEU A 276 8.13 -14.12 17.30
C LEU A 276 8.86 -14.16 18.66
N LYS A 277 8.13 -14.10 19.78
CA LYS A 277 8.72 -14.24 21.11
C LYS A 277 9.26 -15.64 21.39
N ASN A 278 8.67 -16.65 20.75
CA ASN A 278 9.09 -18.05 20.85
C ASN A 278 10.18 -18.43 19.83
N LEU A 279 10.54 -17.50 18.93
CA LEU A 279 11.72 -17.59 18.07
C LEU A 279 12.90 -16.96 18.80
#